data_AF-A0A914UJ46-F1
#
_entry.id   AF-A0A914UJ46-F1
#
_cell.length_a   1.000
_cell.length_b   1.000
_cell.length_c   1.000
_cell.angle_alpha   90.00
_cell.angle_beta   90.00
_cell.angle_gamma   90.00
#
_symmetry.space_group_name_H-M   'P 1'
#
loop_
_entity.id
_entity.type
_entity.pdbx_description
1 polymer ?
#
loop_
_entity_poly.entity_id
_entity_poly.type
_entity_poly.pdbx_seq_one_letter_code
_entity_poly.pdbx_strand_id
1 'polypeptide(L)'
;MAKTEKEAKFDSCSVEDCCRILRLSDSDTDYIAALGLLPKILSARELTVAEVDLLANELPLKFLSKMLKDEGDEAELYHSLALDVLSVVLSLCSPTASRRFNTLLQLIVPHINKASEQAQLERSIPCFTSLVFASEVPQTDTVHSVLAHVCAVMKDETNTAPSMPLLRNIDSLLQYQTASVTEETYSKSTWSMDLRIIIRRLLQSRNPGDAYRSVSFRICACSVDILGWRWFQSDPDFCLLLGSLAAIELRLLLDKHPNEVNSGDLVACCSLAEKFIEFVESDDLDLSEERATVLSRCCQENAAFLAEYLVKGTEEQLVFPPQLLFPLYRVVCSFLAIGGAAILDLRLVRRCVAVLIDAAILAIEKAPDEFDPVALLLPSLPQLTHVLPNATLSLLLRYVKQKWPTSERTDAVDDFVDVVAKMNGRGWLQQKDVVELAEFVE
;
A
#
# COMPACT_ATOMS: atom_id res chain seq x y z
N MET A 1 34.19 38.67 -17.35
CA MET A 1 32.98 38.66 -18.20
C MET A 1 32.79 37.37 -19.01
N ALA A 2 33.81 36.52 -19.23
CA ALA A 2 33.64 35.23 -19.93
C ALA A 2 33.03 34.08 -19.09
N LYS A 3 32.84 34.27 -17.78
CA LYS A 3 32.30 33.26 -16.86
C LYS A 3 30.75 33.22 -16.87
N THR A 4 30.12 34.35 -17.20
CA THR A 4 28.67 34.57 -17.18
C THR A 4 27.95 34.21 -18.48
N GLU A 5 28.64 34.13 -19.62
CA GLU A 5 28.04 33.73 -20.91
C GLU A 5 27.93 32.22 -21.09
N LYS A 6 28.78 31.42 -20.44
CA LYS A 6 28.65 29.96 -20.45
C LYS A 6 27.46 29.51 -19.60
N GLU A 7 27.26 30.10 -18.42
CA GLU A 7 26.15 29.75 -17.52
C GLU A 7 24.78 30.11 -18.12
N ALA A 8 24.66 31.22 -18.86
CA ALA A 8 23.40 31.63 -19.49
C ALA A 8 22.97 30.78 -20.72
N LYS A 9 23.87 29.95 -21.28
CA LYS A 9 23.57 29.08 -22.43
C LYS A 9 23.06 27.70 -22.03
N PHE A 10 23.13 27.34 -20.75
CA PHE A 10 22.74 26.02 -20.25
C PHE A 10 21.28 25.92 -19.80
N ASP A 11 20.59 27.05 -19.60
CA ASP A 11 19.14 27.08 -19.32
C ASP A 11 18.28 26.63 -20.52
N SER A 12 18.88 26.40 -21.69
CA SER A 12 18.19 25.94 -22.91
C SER A 12 18.70 24.60 -23.46
N CYS A 13 19.44 23.80 -22.68
CA CYS A 13 20.01 22.53 -23.17
C CYS A 13 18.90 21.46 -23.27
N SER A 14 18.64 20.94 -24.47
CA SER A 14 17.65 19.89 -24.68
C SER A 14 18.17 18.51 -24.26
N VAL A 15 17.27 17.54 -24.03
CA VAL A 15 17.68 16.14 -23.80
C VAL A 15 18.40 15.56 -25.03
N GLU A 16 18.03 16.00 -26.23
CA GLU A 16 18.68 15.63 -27.49
C GLU A 16 20.13 16.13 -27.54
N ASP A 17 20.41 17.33 -27.02
CA ASP A 17 21.77 17.85 -26.88
C ASP A 17 22.59 17.02 -25.90
N CYS A 18 22.00 16.58 -24.80
CA CYS A 18 22.67 15.70 -23.83
C CYS A 18 23.02 14.35 -24.46
N CYS A 19 22.06 13.74 -25.16
CA CYS A 19 22.27 12.50 -25.91
C CYS A 19 23.39 12.68 -26.94
N ARG A 20 23.40 13.80 -27.66
CA ARG A 20 24.46 14.12 -28.63
C ARG A 20 25.82 14.25 -27.95
N ILE A 21 25.91 14.94 -26.80
CA ILE A 21 27.17 15.07 -26.05
C ILE A 21 27.67 13.69 -25.61
N LEU A 22 26.81 12.84 -25.03
CA LEU A 22 27.17 11.49 -24.60
C LEU A 22 27.67 10.61 -25.75
N ARG A 23 27.10 10.75 -26.95
CA ARG A 23 27.55 10.04 -28.17
C ARG A 23 28.89 10.52 -28.69
N LEU A 24 29.23 11.79 -28.46
CA LEU A 24 30.49 12.40 -28.91
C LEU A 24 31.61 12.29 -27.86
N SER A 25 31.30 11.82 -26.65
CA SER A 25 32.30 11.58 -25.61
C SER A 25 33.17 10.38 -25.98
N ASP A 26 34.47 10.62 -26.17
CA ASP A 26 35.45 9.59 -26.53
C ASP A 26 36.43 9.25 -25.39
N SER A 27 36.36 9.99 -24.28
CA SER A 27 37.24 9.81 -23.11
C SER A 27 36.48 9.77 -21.79
N ASP A 28 37.08 9.16 -20.75
CA ASP A 28 36.51 9.13 -19.40
C ASP A 28 36.23 10.54 -18.87
N THR A 29 37.13 11.50 -19.15
CA THR A 29 36.98 12.91 -18.76
C THR A 29 35.77 13.56 -19.43
N ASP A 30 35.53 13.25 -20.71
CA ASP A 30 34.35 13.76 -21.43
C ASP A 30 33.06 13.18 -20.86
N TYR A 31 33.06 11.89 -20.52
CA TYR A 31 31.92 11.25 -19.87
C TYR A 31 31.64 11.84 -18.49
N ILE A 32 32.65 12.06 -17.64
CA ILE A 32 32.47 12.68 -16.32
C ILE A 32 31.87 14.09 -16.46
N ALA A 33 32.38 14.88 -17.41
CA ALA A 33 31.86 16.22 -17.66
C ALA A 33 30.39 16.19 -18.14
N ALA A 34 30.05 15.25 -19.04
CA ALA A 34 28.69 15.07 -19.52
C ALA A 34 27.73 14.60 -18.41
N LEU A 35 28.14 13.62 -17.62
CA LEU A 35 27.37 13.07 -16.50
C LEU A 35 27.19 14.09 -15.36
N GLY A 36 28.20 14.92 -15.07
CA GLY A 36 28.10 15.98 -14.06
C GLY A 36 27.10 17.09 -14.41
N LEU A 37 26.74 17.24 -15.68
CA LEU A 37 25.73 18.20 -16.13
C LEU A 37 24.31 17.65 -16.05
N LEU A 38 24.15 16.33 -16.12
CA LEU A 38 22.85 15.65 -16.20
C LEU A 38 21.92 15.98 -15.03
N PRO A 39 22.33 15.88 -13.75
CA PRO A 39 21.45 16.21 -12.62
C PRO A 39 20.90 17.64 -12.68
N LYS A 40 21.68 18.61 -13.18
CA LYS A 40 21.23 20.00 -13.35
C LYS A 40 20.18 20.14 -14.44
N ILE A 41 20.30 19.38 -15.52
CA ILE A 41 19.36 19.42 -16.65
C ILE A 41 18.06 18.69 -16.28
N LEU A 42 18.17 17.57 -15.59
CA LEU A 42 17.04 16.78 -15.10
C LEU A 42 16.24 17.52 -14.01
N SER A 43 16.85 18.48 -13.30
CA SER A 43 16.16 19.31 -12.30
C SER A 43 15.62 20.63 -12.84
N ALA A 44 16.02 21.06 -14.04
CA ALA A 44 15.62 22.34 -14.62
C ALA A 44 14.24 22.33 -15.28
N ARG A 45 13.72 21.16 -15.67
CA ARG A 45 12.38 20.99 -16.25
C ARG A 45 11.82 19.60 -16.00
N GLU A 46 10.49 19.49 -15.96
CA GLU A 46 9.83 18.19 -15.97
C GLU A 46 10.08 17.50 -17.32
N LEU A 47 10.64 16.29 -17.26
CA LEU A 47 10.92 15.48 -18.45
C LEU A 47 9.80 14.47 -18.66
N THR A 48 9.45 14.26 -19.92
CA THR A 48 8.54 13.18 -20.29
C THR A 48 9.26 11.83 -20.20
N VAL A 49 8.52 10.75 -19.91
CA VAL A 49 9.07 9.38 -19.88
C VAL A 49 9.81 9.04 -21.17
N ALA A 50 9.31 9.49 -22.33
CA ALA A 50 9.95 9.28 -23.62
C ALA A 50 11.33 9.96 -23.74
N GLU A 51 11.49 11.18 -23.20
CA GLU A 51 12.77 11.87 -23.18
C GLU A 51 13.77 11.16 -22.24
N VAL A 52 13.31 10.70 -21.07
CA VAL A 52 14.17 9.97 -20.14
C VAL A 52 14.57 8.61 -20.73
N ASP A 53 13.67 7.93 -21.44
CA ASP A 53 13.98 6.67 -22.14
C ASP A 53 15.04 6.87 -23.24
N LEU A 54 14.95 7.96 -24.00
CA LEU A 54 15.98 8.32 -24.97
C LEU A 54 17.33 8.50 -24.30
N LEU A 55 17.37 9.25 -23.19
CA LEU A 55 18.59 9.45 -22.42
C LEU A 55 19.15 8.13 -21.83
N ALA A 56 18.29 7.31 -21.25
CA ALA A 56 18.64 6.02 -20.67
C ALA A 56 19.30 5.08 -21.69
N ASN A 57 18.85 5.12 -22.95
CA ASN A 57 19.42 4.34 -24.04
C ASN A 57 20.84 4.80 -24.45
N GLU A 58 21.13 6.09 -24.28
CA GLU A 58 22.43 6.69 -24.62
C GLU A 58 23.43 6.66 -23.47
N LEU A 59 22.99 6.36 -22.24
CA LEU A 59 23.90 6.27 -21.11
C LEU A 59 24.98 5.18 -21.32
N PRO A 60 26.27 5.49 -21.05
CA PRO A 60 27.38 4.60 -21.30
C PRO A 60 27.49 3.54 -20.19
N LEU A 61 26.71 2.46 -20.31
CA LEU A 61 26.63 1.39 -19.31
C LEU A 61 28.00 0.81 -18.90
N LYS A 62 28.92 0.65 -19.86
CA LYS A 62 30.28 0.16 -19.58
C LYS A 62 31.07 1.14 -18.72
N PHE A 63 30.91 2.44 -18.97
CA PHE A 63 31.56 3.48 -18.20
C PHE A 63 30.95 3.58 -16.79
N LEU A 64 29.62 3.54 -16.66
CA LEU A 64 28.95 3.49 -15.36
C LEU A 64 29.39 2.26 -14.54
N SER A 65 29.51 1.09 -15.17
CA SER A 65 30.06 -0.09 -14.50
C SER A 65 31.52 0.08 -14.10
N LYS A 66 32.33 0.83 -14.85
CA LYS A 66 33.72 1.13 -14.52
C LYS A 66 33.77 2.06 -13.30
N MET A 67 32.97 3.12 -13.29
CA MET A 67 32.84 4.04 -12.16
C MET A 67 32.45 3.31 -10.88
N LEU A 68 31.44 2.43 -10.92
CA LEU A 68 30.96 1.67 -9.76
C LEU A 68 31.94 0.59 -9.24
N LYS A 69 32.99 0.27 -9.99
CA LYS A 69 34.03 -0.70 -9.62
C LYS A 69 35.33 -0.02 -9.22
N ASP A 70 35.40 1.30 -9.26
CA ASP A 70 36.64 2.00 -9.02
C ASP A 70 37.05 1.86 -7.53
N GLU A 71 38.31 1.55 -7.30
CA GLU A 71 38.91 1.45 -5.96
C GLU A 71 40.06 2.46 -5.79
N GLY A 72 40.14 3.44 -6.70
CA GLY A 72 41.15 4.50 -6.65
C GLY A 72 40.86 5.59 -5.62
N ASP A 73 41.76 6.57 -5.55
CA ASP A 73 41.66 7.68 -4.59
C ASP A 73 40.41 8.56 -4.82
N GLU A 74 39.86 8.58 -6.04
CA GLU A 74 38.67 9.34 -6.43
C GLU A 74 37.39 8.48 -6.48
N ALA A 75 37.46 7.23 -6.03
CA ALA A 75 36.38 6.25 -6.16
C ALA A 75 35.05 6.77 -5.57
N GLU A 76 35.07 7.45 -4.42
CA GLU A 76 33.86 7.99 -3.80
C GLU A 76 33.15 9.04 -4.68
N LEU A 77 33.92 9.90 -5.36
CA LEU A 77 33.37 10.90 -6.28
C LEU A 77 32.75 10.22 -7.50
N TYR A 78 33.41 9.19 -8.05
CA TYR A 78 32.88 8.41 -9.16
C TYR A 78 31.63 7.63 -8.78
N HIS A 79 31.62 6.99 -7.60
CA HIS A 79 30.46 6.29 -7.07
C HIS A 79 29.28 7.22 -6.87
N SER A 80 29.47 8.36 -6.20
CA SER A 80 28.38 9.33 -5.99
C SER A 80 27.83 9.81 -7.33
N LEU A 81 28.69 10.25 -8.26
CA LEU A 81 28.22 10.76 -9.55
C LEU A 81 27.44 9.70 -10.35
N ALA A 82 27.92 8.46 -10.37
CA ALA A 82 27.23 7.37 -11.07
C ALA A 82 25.86 7.09 -10.43
N LEU A 83 25.79 7.00 -9.10
CA LEU A 83 24.54 6.76 -8.37
C LEU A 83 23.57 7.93 -8.46
N ASP A 84 24.06 9.17 -8.42
CA ASP A 84 23.23 10.37 -8.57
C ASP A 84 22.56 10.40 -9.95
N VAL A 85 23.31 10.13 -11.03
CA VAL A 85 22.73 10.03 -12.38
C VAL A 85 21.75 8.87 -12.49
N LEU A 86 22.12 7.68 -12.00
CA LEU A 86 21.26 6.50 -12.06
C LEU A 86 19.97 6.70 -11.27
N SER A 87 20.03 7.34 -10.10
CA SER A 87 18.86 7.56 -9.24
C SER A 87 17.79 8.39 -9.93
N VAL A 88 18.20 9.42 -10.67
CA VAL A 88 17.27 10.29 -11.41
C VAL A 88 16.75 9.60 -12.66
N VAL A 89 17.61 8.93 -13.42
CA VAL A 89 17.19 8.28 -14.67
C VAL A 89 16.27 7.08 -14.39
N LEU A 90 16.65 6.22 -13.45
CA LEU A 90 15.89 5.00 -13.14
C LEU A 90 14.53 5.29 -12.48
N SER A 91 14.40 6.41 -11.75
CA SER A 91 13.12 6.81 -11.13
C SER A 91 12.11 7.38 -12.12
N LEU A 92 12.54 7.76 -13.33
CA LEU A 92 11.70 8.42 -14.33
C LEU A 92 11.54 7.64 -15.64
N CYS A 93 12.44 6.70 -15.94
CA CYS A 93 12.38 5.92 -17.17
C CYS A 93 11.39 4.76 -17.09
N SER A 94 10.98 4.24 -18.26
CA SER A 94 10.08 3.10 -18.35
C SER A 94 10.75 1.82 -17.85
N PRO A 95 9.98 0.83 -17.36
CA PRO A 95 10.53 -0.47 -16.93
C PRO A 95 11.36 -1.17 -18.01
N THR A 96 11.07 -0.91 -19.29
CA THR A 96 11.79 -1.48 -20.43
C THR A 96 13.18 -0.86 -20.57
N ALA A 97 13.30 0.46 -20.39
CA ALA A 97 14.58 1.15 -20.40
C ALA A 97 15.45 0.76 -19.18
N SER A 98 14.84 0.64 -18.00
CA SER A 98 15.52 0.21 -16.76
C SER A 98 16.23 -1.14 -16.89
N ARG A 99 15.67 -2.10 -17.65
CA ARG A 99 16.23 -3.46 -17.82
C ARG A 99 17.67 -3.46 -18.34
N ARG A 100 18.05 -2.46 -19.16
CA ARG A 100 19.42 -2.33 -19.67
C ARG A 100 20.46 -2.21 -18.55
N PHE A 101 20.06 -1.69 -17.39
CA PHE A 101 20.93 -1.47 -16.24
C PHE A 101 20.92 -2.63 -15.24
N ASN A 102 20.19 -3.73 -15.49
CA ASN A 102 20.10 -4.87 -14.56
C ASN A 102 21.47 -5.46 -14.19
N THR A 103 22.47 -5.37 -15.08
CA THR A 103 23.85 -5.81 -14.78
C THR A 103 24.51 -5.01 -13.67
N LEU A 104 24.03 -3.78 -13.39
CA LEU A 104 24.55 -2.92 -12.32
C LEU A 104 24.01 -3.31 -10.95
N LEU A 105 22.94 -4.11 -10.86
CA LEU A 105 22.34 -4.51 -9.58
C LEU A 105 23.38 -5.12 -8.63
N GLN A 106 24.21 -6.03 -9.14
CA GLN A 106 25.28 -6.69 -8.39
C GLN A 106 26.42 -5.75 -7.97
N LEU A 107 26.54 -4.57 -8.61
CA LEU A 107 27.53 -3.55 -8.26
C LEU A 107 26.99 -2.57 -7.23
N ILE A 108 25.68 -2.33 -7.19
CA ILE A 108 25.05 -1.39 -6.25
C ILE A 108 24.93 -2.00 -4.84
N VAL A 109 24.67 -3.31 -4.72
CA VAL A 109 24.51 -3.99 -3.42
C VAL A 109 25.74 -3.82 -2.50
N PRO A 110 26.98 -4.01 -2.96
CA PRO A 110 28.17 -3.73 -2.14
C PRO A 110 28.25 -2.28 -1.65
N HIS A 111 27.81 -1.30 -2.45
CA HIS A 111 27.80 0.12 -2.04
C HIS A 111 26.77 0.38 -0.95
N ILE A 112 25.59 -0.26 -1.04
CA ILE A 112 24.58 -0.23 0.03
C ILE A 112 25.17 -0.81 1.32
N ASN A 113 25.75 -2.00 1.26
CA ASN A 113 26.27 -2.70 2.43
C ASN A 113 27.48 -2.01 3.09
N LYS A 114 28.18 -1.12 2.37
CA LYS A 114 29.28 -0.31 2.91
C LYS A 114 28.80 1.00 3.54
N ALA A 115 27.60 1.46 3.22
CA ALA A 115 27.09 2.72 3.72
C ALA A 115 26.86 2.66 5.23
N SER A 116 27.32 3.69 5.94
CA SER A 116 27.16 3.82 7.40
C SER A 116 26.18 4.91 7.82
N GLU A 117 25.76 5.75 6.87
CA GLU A 117 24.88 6.90 7.09
C GLU A 117 23.71 6.89 6.11
N GLN A 118 22.56 7.43 6.53
CA GLN A 118 21.37 7.52 5.68
C GLN A 118 21.63 8.29 4.39
N ALA A 119 22.41 9.37 4.43
CA ALA A 119 22.72 10.20 3.25
C ALA A 119 23.47 9.42 2.14
N GLN A 120 24.24 8.39 2.50
CA GLN A 120 24.91 7.52 1.52
C GLN A 120 23.91 6.54 0.89
N LEU A 121 22.98 6.02 1.69
CA LEU A 121 21.92 5.12 1.23
C LEU A 121 20.92 5.82 0.30
N GLU A 122 20.64 7.11 0.52
CA GLU A 122 19.69 7.89 -0.29
C GLU A 122 20.01 7.89 -1.79
N ARG A 123 21.28 7.69 -2.18
CA ARG A 123 21.71 7.62 -3.58
C ARG A 123 21.55 6.22 -4.18
N SER A 124 21.91 5.19 -3.40
CA SER A 124 22.01 3.81 -3.89
C SER A 124 20.68 3.05 -3.84
N ILE A 125 19.85 3.31 -2.83
CA ILE A 125 18.60 2.59 -2.61
C ILE A 125 17.56 2.84 -3.71
N PRO A 126 17.29 4.08 -4.16
CA PRO A 126 16.36 4.30 -5.28
C PRO A 126 16.78 3.58 -6.57
N CYS A 127 18.09 3.53 -6.84
CA CYS A 127 18.63 2.78 -7.97
C CYS A 127 18.35 1.29 -7.82
N PHE A 128 18.67 0.73 -6.64
CA PHE A 128 18.43 -0.68 -6.34
C PHE A 128 16.95 -1.05 -6.49
N THR A 129 16.04 -0.30 -5.86
CA THR A 129 14.59 -0.53 -5.96
C THR A 129 14.14 -0.56 -7.41
N SER A 130 14.50 0.45 -8.20
CA SER A 130 14.10 0.54 -9.61
C SER A 130 14.58 -0.65 -10.44
N LEU A 131 15.80 -1.13 -10.21
CA LEU A 131 16.35 -2.30 -10.90
C LEU A 131 15.73 -3.63 -10.42
N VAL A 132 15.38 -3.74 -9.14
CA VAL A 132 14.65 -4.92 -8.62
C VAL A 132 13.31 -5.05 -9.31
N PHE A 133 12.55 -3.95 -9.43
CA PHE A 133 11.26 -3.94 -10.15
C PHE A 133 11.40 -4.16 -11.66
N ALA A 134 12.53 -3.81 -12.26
CA ALA A 134 12.82 -4.08 -13.67
C ALA A 134 13.40 -5.48 -13.93
N SER A 135 13.81 -6.21 -12.88
CA SER A 135 14.43 -7.53 -13.00
C SER A 135 13.40 -8.59 -13.39
N GLU A 136 13.76 -9.46 -14.33
CA GLU A 136 12.95 -10.64 -14.68
C GLU A 136 13.15 -11.80 -13.69
N VAL A 137 14.25 -11.76 -12.93
CA VAL A 137 14.58 -12.78 -11.93
C VAL A 137 14.25 -12.24 -10.53
N PRO A 138 13.49 -12.99 -9.71
CA PRO A 138 13.21 -12.60 -8.34
C PRO A 138 14.48 -12.34 -7.52
N GLN A 139 14.56 -11.17 -6.87
CA GLN A 139 15.72 -10.76 -6.06
C GLN A 139 15.48 -10.90 -4.55
N THR A 140 14.65 -11.85 -4.12
CA THR A 140 14.14 -11.96 -2.73
C THR A 140 15.24 -11.92 -1.67
N ASP A 141 16.26 -12.77 -1.78
CA ASP A 141 17.36 -12.82 -0.80
C ASP A 141 18.17 -11.51 -0.75
N THR A 142 18.42 -10.93 -1.91
CA THR A 142 19.15 -9.65 -2.02
C THR A 142 18.34 -8.51 -1.40
N VAL A 143 17.03 -8.48 -1.63
CA VAL A 143 16.12 -7.49 -1.01
C VAL A 143 16.12 -7.66 0.50
N HIS A 144 16.06 -8.87 1.04
CA HIS A 144 16.15 -9.09 2.50
C HIS A 144 17.49 -8.63 3.08
N SER A 145 18.60 -8.89 2.39
CA SER A 145 19.92 -8.40 2.81
C SER A 145 20.00 -6.87 2.81
N VAL A 146 19.48 -6.22 1.76
CA VAL A 146 19.45 -4.76 1.65
C VAL A 146 18.55 -4.14 2.72
N LEU A 147 17.35 -4.70 2.94
CA LEU A 147 16.45 -4.25 4.01
C LEU A 147 17.12 -4.36 5.39
N ALA A 148 17.83 -5.45 5.67
CA ALA A 148 18.55 -5.62 6.93
C ALA A 148 19.59 -4.52 7.16
N HIS A 149 20.37 -4.20 6.14
CA HIS A 149 21.37 -3.14 6.24
C HIS A 149 20.75 -1.75 6.37
N VAL A 150 19.78 -1.41 5.52
CA VAL A 150 19.11 -0.10 5.54
C VAL A 150 18.40 0.14 6.87
N CYS A 151 17.64 -0.85 7.35
CA CYS A 151 16.96 -0.74 8.65
C CYS A 151 17.96 -0.66 9.80
N ALA A 152 19.10 -1.36 9.75
CA ALA A 152 20.13 -1.22 10.78
C ALA A 152 20.69 0.20 10.83
N VAL A 153 21.10 0.77 9.69
CA VAL A 153 21.62 2.15 9.60
C VAL A 153 20.58 3.17 10.10
N MET A 154 19.33 3.07 9.63
CA MET A 154 18.26 3.99 10.05
C MET A 154 17.89 3.85 11.54
N LYS A 155 18.00 2.65 12.11
CA LYS A 155 17.75 2.42 13.54
C LYS A 155 18.87 3.03 14.40
N ASP A 156 20.12 2.91 13.97
CA ASP A 156 21.28 3.34 14.76
C ASP A 156 21.50 4.86 14.67
N GLU A 157 21.17 5.48 13.53
CA GLU A 157 21.28 6.93 13.34
C GLU A 157 20.10 7.69 13.97
N THR A 158 20.08 7.80 15.31
CA THR A 158 18.96 8.42 16.05
C THR A 158 19.01 9.95 16.14
N ASN A 159 20.10 10.57 15.68
CA ASN A 159 20.31 12.02 15.79
C ASN A 159 19.55 12.82 14.72
N THR A 160 19.11 12.14 13.67
CA THR A 160 18.42 12.71 12.52
C THR A 160 17.06 12.03 12.37
N ALA A 161 16.11 12.71 11.74
CA ALA A 161 14.85 12.07 11.37
C ALA A 161 15.14 11.01 10.28
N PRO A 162 14.45 9.85 10.31
CA PRO A 162 14.56 8.86 9.25
C PRO A 162 14.32 9.47 7.87
N SER A 163 15.19 9.17 6.91
CA SER A 163 15.10 9.68 5.56
C SER A 163 13.79 9.27 4.88
N MET A 164 13.02 10.26 4.41
CA MET A 164 11.78 10.03 3.67
C MET A 164 12.01 9.24 2.36
N PRO A 165 13.02 9.55 1.53
CA PRO A 165 13.38 8.69 0.40
C PRO A 165 13.62 7.23 0.79
N LEU A 166 14.35 6.97 1.88
CA LEU A 166 14.59 5.59 2.34
C LEU A 166 13.30 4.90 2.77
N LEU A 167 12.44 5.57 3.56
CA LEU A 167 11.14 5.01 3.97
C LEU A 167 10.26 4.63 2.78
N ARG A 168 10.18 5.48 1.75
CA ARG A 168 9.40 5.20 0.53
C ARG A 168 9.96 4.00 -0.26
N ASN A 169 11.28 3.84 -0.26
CA ASN A 169 11.91 2.68 -0.89
C ASN A 169 11.70 1.41 -0.07
N ILE A 170 11.72 1.48 1.27
CA ILE A 170 11.33 0.35 2.12
C ILE A 170 9.89 -0.06 1.82
N ASP A 171 8.94 0.89 1.81
CA ASP A 171 7.54 0.65 1.43
C ASP A 171 7.44 -0.07 0.07
N SER A 172 8.15 0.44 -0.95
CA SER A 172 8.18 -0.17 -2.30
C SER A 172 8.78 -1.59 -2.29
N LEU A 173 9.89 -1.80 -1.58
CA LEU A 173 10.54 -3.11 -1.48
C LEU A 173 9.70 -4.11 -0.70
N LEU A 174 8.90 -3.69 0.28
CA LEU A 174 7.93 -4.54 0.96
C LEU A 174 6.79 -4.92 0.02
N GLN A 175 6.25 -3.97 -0.74
CA GLN A 175 5.21 -4.26 -1.75
C GLN A 175 5.69 -5.26 -2.80
N TYR A 176 6.98 -5.22 -3.18
CA TYR A 176 7.59 -6.22 -4.07
C TYR A 176 7.56 -7.65 -3.48
N GLN A 177 7.61 -7.80 -2.16
CA GLN A 177 7.67 -9.10 -1.46
C GLN A 177 6.31 -9.78 -1.27
N THR A 178 5.22 -9.21 -1.80
CA THR A 178 3.82 -9.64 -1.54
C THR A 178 3.45 -11.05 -2.04
N ALA A 179 4.36 -11.79 -2.69
CA ALA A 179 4.22 -13.22 -2.94
C ALA A 179 4.85 -14.04 -1.80
N SER A 180 4.02 -14.40 -0.79
CA SER A 180 4.27 -15.33 0.32
C SER A 180 5.75 -15.63 0.62
N VAL A 181 6.40 -14.75 1.37
CA VAL A 181 7.71 -15.03 1.98
C VAL A 181 7.55 -16.22 2.93
N THR A 182 8.36 -17.27 2.76
CA THR A 182 8.33 -18.44 3.65
C THR A 182 8.81 -18.09 5.06
N GLU A 183 8.21 -18.72 6.08
CA GLU A 183 8.50 -18.51 7.51
C GLU A 183 10.02 -18.64 7.85
N GLU A 184 10.72 -19.51 7.14
CA GLU A 184 12.17 -19.74 7.27
C GLU A 184 13.03 -18.55 6.81
N THR A 185 12.49 -17.67 5.96
CA THR A 185 13.21 -16.54 5.36
C THR A 185 13.20 -15.32 6.27
N TYR A 186 12.09 -15.05 6.97
CA TYR A 186 12.03 -13.92 7.90
C TYR A 186 12.76 -14.20 9.21
N SER A 187 12.74 -15.44 9.71
CA SER A 187 13.31 -15.79 11.03
C SER A 187 14.83 -15.60 11.09
N LYS A 188 15.50 -15.56 9.94
CA LYS A 188 16.95 -15.33 9.82
C LYS A 188 17.34 -13.86 9.73
N SER A 189 16.40 -12.95 9.51
CA SER A 189 16.72 -11.55 9.21
C SER A 189 16.27 -10.58 10.30
N THR A 190 17.17 -9.68 10.68
CA THR A 190 16.94 -8.67 11.73
C THR A 190 16.11 -7.47 11.25
N TRP A 191 15.91 -7.31 9.93
CA TRP A 191 15.25 -6.14 9.35
C TRP A 191 13.85 -5.91 9.92
N SER A 192 13.12 -6.99 10.23
CA SER A 192 11.75 -6.89 10.77
C SER A 192 11.72 -6.21 12.14
N MET A 193 12.64 -6.59 13.03
CA MET A 193 12.76 -5.99 14.37
C MET A 193 13.22 -4.54 14.28
N ASP A 194 14.22 -4.28 13.43
CA ASP A 194 14.78 -2.94 13.25
C ASP A 194 13.77 -1.97 12.62
N LEU A 195 13.03 -2.44 11.61
CA LEU A 195 11.92 -1.70 11.00
C LEU A 195 10.84 -1.35 12.03
N ARG A 196 10.45 -2.31 12.88
CA ARG A 196 9.46 -2.09 13.93
C ARG A 196 9.90 -0.97 14.88
N ILE A 197 11.18 -0.96 15.27
CA ILE A 197 11.76 0.08 16.12
C ILE A 197 11.70 1.45 15.43
N ILE A 198 12.08 1.53 14.14
CA ILE A 198 12.04 2.77 13.35
C ILE A 198 10.60 3.31 13.29
N ILE A 199 9.64 2.49 12.89
CA ILE A 199 8.24 2.91 12.72
C ILE A 199 7.63 3.29 14.07
N ARG A 200 7.90 2.53 15.14
CA ARG A 200 7.44 2.88 16.49
C ARG A 200 7.95 4.26 16.92
N ARG A 201 9.25 4.54 16.73
CA ARG A 201 9.84 5.85 17.05
C ARG A 201 9.19 6.98 16.26
N LEU A 202 8.93 6.77 14.96
CA LEU A 202 8.26 7.74 14.09
C LEU A 202 6.83 8.03 14.55
N LEU A 203 6.04 6.99 14.79
CA LEU A 203 4.63 7.11 15.20
C LEU A 203 4.46 7.68 16.61
N GLN A 204 5.45 7.50 17.50
CA GLN A 204 5.47 8.10 18.84
C GLN A 204 6.05 9.52 18.87
N SER A 205 6.58 10.02 17.76
CA SER A 205 7.11 11.38 17.70
C SER A 205 5.99 12.41 17.84
N ARG A 206 6.29 13.57 18.42
CA ARG A 206 5.28 14.59 18.79
C ARG A 206 4.55 15.18 17.58
N ASN A 207 5.18 15.21 16.41
CA ASN A 207 4.58 15.68 15.17
C ASN A 207 5.39 15.15 13.96
N PRO A 208 5.19 13.89 13.54
CA PRO A 208 5.94 13.32 12.42
C PRO A 208 5.63 14.04 11.10
N GLY A 209 4.49 14.71 10.98
CA GLY A 209 3.99 15.27 9.72
C GLY A 209 3.30 14.22 8.85
N ASP A 210 2.37 14.68 8.00
CA ASP A 210 1.44 13.82 7.27
C ASP A 210 2.14 12.79 6.38
N ALA A 211 3.21 13.19 5.69
CA ALA A 211 3.98 12.29 4.83
C ALA A 211 4.61 11.12 5.61
N TYR A 212 5.10 11.37 6.82
CA TYR A 212 5.68 10.32 7.67
C TYR A 212 4.62 9.41 8.26
N ARG A 213 3.45 9.94 8.64
CA ARG A 213 2.32 9.11 9.08
C ARG A 213 1.86 8.18 7.96
N SER A 214 1.57 8.76 6.78
CA SER A 214 1.14 8.07 5.57
C SER A 214 2.07 6.89 5.21
N VAL A 215 3.38 7.13 5.09
CA VAL A 215 4.34 6.04 4.77
C VAL A 215 4.46 5.02 5.90
N SER A 216 4.37 5.44 7.17
CA SER A 216 4.44 4.52 8.32
C SER A 216 3.26 3.55 8.34
N PHE A 217 2.04 4.02 8.07
CA PHE A 217 0.87 3.15 8.00
C PHE A 217 0.91 2.19 6.81
N ARG A 218 1.40 2.63 5.63
CA ARG A 218 1.62 1.73 4.48
C ARG A 218 2.65 0.65 4.79
N ILE A 219 3.78 1.01 5.40
CA ILE A 219 4.79 0.06 5.84
C ILE A 219 4.22 -0.92 6.86
N CYS A 220 3.44 -0.45 7.84
CA CYS A 220 2.78 -1.30 8.83
C CYS A 220 1.81 -2.29 8.17
N ALA A 221 0.96 -1.82 7.25
CA ALA A 221 0.03 -2.69 6.52
C ALA A 221 0.78 -3.79 5.76
N CYS A 222 1.78 -3.43 4.96
CA CYS A 222 2.58 -4.40 4.23
C CYS A 222 3.34 -5.34 5.16
N SER A 223 3.87 -4.84 6.28
CA SER A 223 4.60 -5.65 7.24
C SER A 223 3.70 -6.69 7.90
N VAL A 224 2.46 -6.36 8.25
CA VAL A 224 1.48 -7.31 8.78
C VAL A 224 1.09 -8.34 7.73
N ASP A 225 0.91 -7.94 6.46
CA ASP A 225 0.59 -8.88 5.38
C ASP A 225 1.73 -9.88 5.10
N ILE A 226 2.99 -9.45 5.22
CA ILE A 226 4.17 -10.29 4.93
C ILE A 226 4.57 -11.15 6.14
N LEU A 227 4.56 -10.56 7.34
CA LEU A 227 5.14 -11.17 8.55
C LEU A 227 4.09 -11.73 9.52
N GLY A 228 2.81 -11.38 9.32
CA GLY A 228 1.74 -11.67 10.26
C GLY A 228 1.92 -10.99 11.62
N TRP A 229 1.10 -11.41 12.59
CA TRP A 229 1.07 -10.83 13.94
C TRP A 229 2.28 -11.18 14.80
N ARG A 230 3.03 -12.21 14.41
CA ARG A 230 4.31 -12.57 15.04
C ARG A 230 5.34 -11.44 14.94
N TRP A 231 5.17 -10.52 14.00
CA TRP A 231 5.97 -9.30 13.95
C TRP A 231 5.90 -8.49 15.25
N PHE A 232 4.87 -8.64 16.08
CA PHE A 232 4.76 -7.96 17.38
C PHE A 232 5.20 -8.80 18.58
N GLN A 233 5.67 -10.04 18.39
CA GLN A 233 5.93 -10.98 19.50
C GLN A 233 6.88 -10.43 20.57
N SER A 234 7.95 -9.76 20.15
CA SER A 234 8.91 -9.15 21.08
C SER A 234 8.53 -7.75 21.56
N ASP A 235 7.41 -7.19 21.06
CA ASP A 235 6.89 -5.88 21.49
C ASP A 235 5.35 -5.79 21.31
N PRO A 236 4.56 -6.49 22.14
CA PRO A 236 3.11 -6.50 22.01
C PRO A 236 2.46 -5.14 22.28
N ASP A 237 3.13 -4.25 23.02
CA ASP A 237 2.62 -2.90 23.28
C ASP A 237 2.60 -2.05 22.00
N PHE A 238 3.48 -2.34 21.04
CA PHE A 238 3.42 -1.67 19.74
C PHE A 238 2.19 -2.07 18.94
N CYS A 239 1.73 -3.32 19.06
CA CYS A 239 0.50 -3.79 18.43
C CYS A 239 -0.71 -2.95 18.90
N LEU A 240 -0.83 -2.75 20.21
CA LEU A 240 -1.90 -1.94 20.82
C LEU A 240 -1.81 -0.48 20.41
N LEU A 241 -0.59 0.09 20.43
CA LEU A 241 -0.36 1.45 19.98
C LEU A 241 -0.81 1.61 18.52
N LEU A 242 -0.39 0.71 17.64
CA LEU A 242 -0.73 0.77 16.22
C LEU A 242 -2.24 0.69 15.99
N GLY A 243 -2.95 -0.19 16.71
CA GLY A 243 -4.42 -0.25 16.65
C GLY A 243 -5.08 1.08 17.03
N SER A 244 -4.61 1.70 18.13
CA SER A 244 -5.12 3.02 18.56
C SER A 244 -4.76 4.15 17.60
N LEU A 245 -3.58 4.11 16.96
CA LEU A 245 -3.16 5.14 16.02
C LEU A 245 -3.87 5.00 14.68
N ALA A 246 -4.10 3.78 14.19
CA ALA A 246 -4.88 3.53 12.98
C ALA A 246 -6.32 4.07 13.13
N ALA A 247 -6.88 3.92 14.33
CA ALA A 247 -8.18 4.51 14.69
C ALA A 247 -8.21 6.04 14.55
N ILE A 248 -7.15 6.70 15.02
CA ILE A 248 -7.02 8.16 14.94
C ILE A 248 -6.79 8.60 13.50
N GLU A 249 -5.91 7.92 12.77
CA GLU A 249 -5.57 8.28 11.39
C GLU A 249 -6.80 8.13 10.46
N LEU A 250 -7.61 7.07 10.63
CA LEU A 250 -8.87 6.93 9.88
C LEU A 250 -9.80 8.13 10.09
N ARG A 251 -9.92 8.61 11.33
CA ARG A 251 -10.74 9.80 11.63
C ARG A 251 -10.16 11.05 10.97
N LEU A 252 -8.84 11.24 11.02
CA LEU A 252 -8.17 12.38 10.36
C LEU A 252 -8.31 12.35 8.83
N LEU A 253 -8.24 11.17 8.22
CA LEU A 253 -8.42 11.00 6.78
C LEU A 253 -9.86 11.32 6.36
N LEU A 254 -10.85 10.84 7.13
CA LEU A 254 -12.28 10.98 6.83
C LEU A 254 -12.89 12.30 7.29
N ASP A 255 -12.13 13.14 8.03
CA ASP A 255 -12.53 14.53 8.35
C ASP A 255 -12.52 15.43 7.10
N LYS A 256 -11.82 15.01 6.04
CA LYS A 256 -11.78 15.69 4.74
C LYS A 256 -13.03 15.36 3.92
N HIS A 257 -13.32 16.20 2.91
CA HIS A 257 -14.37 15.91 1.95
C HIS A 257 -14.07 14.59 1.20
N PRO A 258 -15.06 13.73 0.88
CA PRO A 258 -14.83 12.42 0.26
C PRO A 258 -13.93 12.41 -0.98
N ASN A 259 -13.96 13.48 -1.78
CA ASN A 259 -13.14 13.63 -2.99
C ASN A 259 -11.69 14.07 -2.73
N GLU A 260 -11.36 14.47 -1.50
CA GLU A 260 -10.02 14.94 -1.11
C GLU A 260 -9.24 13.88 -0.31
N VAL A 261 -9.88 12.74 -0.01
CA VAL A 261 -9.26 11.64 0.72
C VAL A 261 -8.23 10.95 -0.16
N ASN A 262 -7.01 10.79 0.34
CA ASN A 262 -5.98 10.02 -0.35
C ASN A 262 -6.35 8.52 -0.30
N SER A 263 -6.63 7.93 -1.45
CA SER A 263 -7.06 6.53 -1.55
C SER A 263 -6.01 5.55 -1.04
N GLY A 264 -4.72 5.79 -1.30
CA GLY A 264 -3.64 4.92 -0.85
C GLY A 264 -3.51 4.89 0.67
N ASP A 265 -3.62 6.05 1.31
CA ASP A 265 -3.57 6.17 2.78
C ASP A 265 -4.81 5.54 3.43
N LEU A 266 -5.99 5.74 2.83
CA LEU A 266 -7.23 5.11 3.29
C LEU A 266 -7.17 3.59 3.19
N VAL A 267 -6.71 3.06 2.05
CA VAL A 267 -6.57 1.60 1.83
C VAL A 267 -5.64 0.99 2.86
N ALA A 268 -4.50 1.63 3.16
CA ALA A 268 -3.56 1.13 4.16
C ALA A 268 -4.17 1.10 5.56
N CYS A 269 -4.85 2.18 5.96
CA CYS A 269 -5.47 2.26 7.28
C CYS A 269 -6.66 1.29 7.42
N CYS A 270 -7.49 1.15 6.37
CA CYS A 270 -8.60 0.18 6.36
C CYS A 270 -8.09 -1.25 6.36
N SER A 271 -7.04 -1.56 5.60
CA SER A 271 -6.43 -2.90 5.60
C SER A 271 -5.87 -3.25 6.97
N LEU A 272 -5.21 -2.30 7.66
CA LEU A 272 -4.81 -2.51 9.06
C LEU A 272 -6.00 -2.74 9.98
N ALA A 273 -7.07 -1.94 9.88
CA ALA A 273 -8.25 -2.09 10.72
C ALA A 273 -8.92 -3.46 10.54
N GLU A 274 -9.05 -3.93 9.30
CA GLU A 274 -9.54 -5.26 8.96
C GLU A 274 -8.64 -6.36 9.52
N LYS A 275 -7.33 -6.23 9.33
CA LYS A 275 -6.35 -7.18 9.88
C LYS A 275 -6.50 -7.26 11.41
N PHE A 276 -6.65 -6.13 12.11
CA PHE A 276 -6.89 -6.14 13.55
C PHE A 276 -8.20 -6.84 13.95
N ILE A 277 -9.26 -6.73 13.14
CA ILE A 277 -10.51 -7.45 13.35
C ILE A 277 -10.29 -8.96 13.22
N GLU A 278 -9.63 -9.41 12.15
CA GLU A 278 -9.25 -10.82 11.95
C GLU A 278 -8.39 -11.35 13.10
N PHE A 279 -7.46 -10.52 13.58
CA PHE A 279 -6.54 -10.88 14.65
C PHE A 279 -7.25 -11.15 15.99
N VAL A 280 -8.33 -10.43 16.29
CA VAL A 280 -9.11 -10.63 17.52
C VAL A 280 -9.68 -12.05 17.60
N GLU A 281 -9.91 -12.72 16.48
CA GLU A 281 -10.34 -14.13 16.43
C GLU A 281 -9.17 -15.13 16.32
N SER A 282 -7.94 -14.65 16.16
CA SER A 282 -6.77 -15.50 15.92
C SER A 282 -5.98 -15.80 17.20
N ASP A 283 -5.34 -16.97 17.22
CA ASP A 283 -4.38 -17.37 18.27
C ASP A 283 -2.91 -17.03 17.89
N ASP A 284 -2.70 -16.12 16.92
CA ASP A 284 -1.38 -15.90 16.30
C ASP A 284 -0.36 -15.22 17.23
N LEU A 285 -0.83 -14.48 18.23
CA LEU A 285 -0.01 -13.78 19.22
C LEU A 285 -0.68 -13.87 20.59
N ASP A 286 0.02 -14.45 21.56
CA ASP A 286 -0.46 -14.59 22.93
C ASP A 286 -0.51 -13.22 23.64
N LEU A 287 -1.68 -12.58 23.59
CA LEU A 287 -1.98 -11.36 24.32
C LEU A 287 -2.62 -11.70 25.66
N SER A 288 -2.21 -10.99 26.71
CA SER A 288 -2.95 -11.04 27.97
C SER A 288 -4.39 -10.55 27.76
N GLU A 289 -5.33 -11.05 28.59
CA GLU A 289 -6.75 -10.70 28.52
C GLU A 289 -6.99 -9.17 28.54
N GLU A 290 -6.22 -8.44 29.35
CA GLU A 290 -6.26 -6.98 29.41
C GLU A 290 -5.90 -6.33 28.06
N ARG A 291 -4.83 -6.83 27.41
CA ARG A 291 -4.36 -6.30 26.12
C ARG A 291 -5.32 -6.66 24.99
N ALA A 292 -5.81 -7.90 24.97
CA ALA A 292 -6.83 -8.34 24.00
C ALA A 292 -8.11 -7.50 24.12
N THR A 293 -8.55 -7.18 25.35
CA THR A 293 -9.70 -6.32 25.60
C THR A 293 -9.50 -4.90 25.06
N VAL A 294 -8.31 -4.32 25.24
CA VAL A 294 -7.97 -2.99 24.69
C VAL A 294 -8.06 -3.00 23.16
N LEU A 295 -7.51 -4.02 22.52
CA LEU A 295 -7.52 -4.11 21.06
C LEU A 295 -8.93 -4.33 20.50
N SER A 296 -9.71 -5.22 21.13
CA SER A 296 -11.11 -5.46 20.80
C SER A 296 -11.93 -4.16 20.89
N ARG A 297 -11.72 -3.36 21.94
CA ARG A 297 -12.36 -2.04 22.07
C ARG A 297 -11.96 -1.08 20.94
N CYS A 298 -10.68 -1.05 20.55
CA CYS A 298 -10.23 -0.23 19.43
C CYS A 298 -10.94 -0.64 18.11
N CYS A 299 -11.08 -1.94 17.86
CA CYS A 299 -11.80 -2.45 16.69
C CYS A 299 -13.29 -2.04 16.72
N GLN A 300 -13.94 -2.17 17.88
CA GLN A 300 -15.33 -1.76 18.10
C GLN A 300 -15.51 -0.25 17.84
N GLU A 301 -14.67 0.60 18.43
CA GLU A 301 -14.75 2.06 18.27
C GLU A 301 -14.51 2.48 16.82
N ASN A 302 -13.63 1.79 16.10
CA ASN A 302 -13.39 2.01 14.68
C ASN A 302 -14.59 1.61 13.84
N ALA A 303 -15.09 0.39 14.00
CA ALA A 303 -16.24 -0.08 13.25
C ALA A 303 -17.48 0.81 13.50
N ALA A 304 -17.71 1.23 14.75
CA ALA A 304 -18.76 2.18 15.10
C ALA A 304 -18.59 3.52 14.36
N PHE A 305 -17.38 4.09 14.38
CA PHE A 305 -17.10 5.34 13.67
C PHE A 305 -17.33 5.23 12.16
N LEU A 306 -16.85 4.16 11.51
CA LEU A 306 -17.01 3.97 10.06
C LEU A 306 -18.48 3.73 9.70
N ALA A 307 -19.21 2.95 10.51
CA ALA A 307 -20.65 2.77 10.36
C ALA A 307 -21.41 4.10 10.47
N GLU A 308 -21.07 4.93 11.46
CA GLU A 308 -21.65 6.27 11.60
C GLU A 308 -21.33 7.16 10.42
N TYR A 309 -20.09 7.12 9.93
CA TYR A 309 -19.65 7.92 8.79
C TYR A 309 -20.45 7.59 7.52
N LEU A 310 -20.58 6.29 7.20
CA LEU A 310 -21.37 5.83 6.05
C LEU A 310 -22.85 6.22 6.17
N VAL A 311 -23.43 6.06 7.37
CA VAL A 311 -24.82 6.42 7.63
C VAL A 311 -25.04 7.92 7.49
N LYS A 312 -24.22 8.76 8.14
CA LYS A 312 -24.32 10.22 8.07
C LYS A 312 -24.14 10.70 6.63
N GLY A 313 -23.14 10.19 5.92
CA GLY A 313 -22.93 10.60 4.53
C GLY A 313 -24.07 10.20 3.60
N THR A 314 -24.73 9.05 3.84
CA THR A 314 -25.92 8.67 3.06
C THR A 314 -27.11 9.59 3.38
N GLU A 315 -27.32 9.95 4.65
CA GLU A 315 -28.37 10.88 5.07
C GLU A 315 -28.15 12.30 4.55
N GLU A 316 -26.90 12.73 4.44
CA GLU A 316 -26.47 13.99 3.84
C GLU A 316 -26.39 13.94 2.30
N GLN A 317 -26.74 12.80 1.69
CA GLN A 317 -26.70 12.57 0.24
C GLN A 317 -25.31 12.81 -0.38
N LEU A 318 -24.25 12.51 0.38
CA LEU A 318 -22.88 12.54 -0.10
C LEU A 318 -22.67 11.44 -1.14
N VAL A 319 -21.96 11.78 -2.22
CA VAL A 319 -21.53 10.82 -3.23
C VAL A 319 -20.16 10.29 -2.84
N PHE A 320 -20.10 9.02 -2.46
CA PHE A 320 -18.84 8.36 -2.16
C PHE A 320 -18.19 7.80 -3.42
N PRO A 321 -16.94 8.18 -3.75
CA PRO A 321 -16.22 7.54 -4.84
C PRO A 321 -15.91 6.07 -4.49
N PRO A 322 -15.86 5.14 -5.47
CA PRO A 322 -15.59 3.73 -5.21
C PRO A 322 -14.29 3.47 -4.43
N GLN A 323 -13.25 4.27 -4.71
CA GLN A 323 -11.95 4.17 -4.03
C GLN A 323 -12.03 4.47 -2.52
N LEU A 324 -13.08 5.16 -2.07
CA LEU A 324 -13.37 5.42 -0.68
C LEU A 324 -14.39 4.44 -0.12
N LEU A 325 -15.48 4.17 -0.87
CA LEU A 325 -16.56 3.31 -0.39
C LEU A 325 -16.09 1.88 -0.13
N PHE A 326 -15.31 1.28 -1.04
CA PHE A 326 -14.95 -0.14 -0.94
C PHE A 326 -14.07 -0.47 0.27
N PRO A 327 -13.00 0.29 0.59
CA PRO A 327 -12.23 0.05 1.81
C PRO A 327 -13.07 0.17 3.09
N LEU A 328 -13.94 1.18 3.18
CA LEU A 328 -14.84 1.36 4.34
C LEU A 328 -15.84 0.21 4.46
N TYR A 329 -16.45 -0.18 3.34
CA TYR A 329 -17.40 -1.28 3.26
C TYR A 329 -16.78 -2.57 3.79
N ARG A 330 -15.55 -2.88 3.35
CA ARG A 330 -14.83 -4.09 3.73
C ARG A 330 -14.60 -4.16 5.24
N VAL A 331 -14.07 -3.10 5.86
CA VAL A 331 -13.82 -3.06 7.32
C VAL A 331 -15.11 -3.29 8.12
N VAL A 332 -16.19 -2.60 7.75
CA VAL A 332 -17.48 -2.73 8.45
C VAL A 332 -18.03 -4.15 8.29
N CYS A 333 -17.97 -4.72 7.09
CA CYS A 333 -18.45 -6.09 6.85
C CYS A 333 -17.61 -7.14 7.59
N SER A 334 -16.28 -7.00 7.60
CA SER A 334 -15.39 -7.89 8.37
C SER A 334 -15.73 -7.85 9.86
N PHE A 335 -16.01 -6.67 10.42
CA PHE A 335 -16.43 -6.56 11.82
C PHE A 335 -17.79 -7.21 12.10
N LEU A 336 -18.74 -7.08 11.17
CA LEU A 336 -20.05 -7.72 11.31
C LEU A 336 -19.98 -9.24 11.17
N ALA A 337 -19.06 -9.75 10.34
CA ALA A 337 -18.90 -11.18 10.09
C ALA A 337 -18.48 -11.94 11.36
N ILE A 338 -17.62 -11.32 12.18
CA ILE A 338 -17.18 -11.84 13.48
C ILE A 338 -18.19 -11.62 14.63
N GLY A 339 -19.43 -11.24 14.31
CA GLY A 339 -20.50 -11.01 15.29
C GLY A 339 -20.43 -9.67 16.01
N GLY A 340 -19.62 -8.72 15.54
CA GLY A 340 -19.45 -7.39 16.14
C GLY A 340 -20.74 -6.56 16.24
N ALA A 341 -21.79 -6.93 15.49
CA ALA A 341 -23.12 -6.32 15.60
C ALA A 341 -23.70 -6.36 17.03
N ALA A 342 -23.40 -7.40 17.80
CA ALA A 342 -23.94 -7.59 19.15
C ALA A 342 -23.45 -6.55 20.17
N ILE A 343 -22.31 -5.89 19.89
CA ILE A 343 -21.69 -4.92 20.79
C ILE A 343 -21.82 -3.47 20.30
N LEU A 344 -22.51 -3.25 19.19
CA LEU A 344 -22.80 -1.90 18.66
C LEU A 344 -24.20 -1.43 19.06
N ASP A 345 -24.43 -0.12 18.97
CA ASP A 345 -25.78 0.43 19.14
C ASP A 345 -26.74 -0.13 18.08
N LEU A 346 -27.85 -0.73 18.52
CA LEU A 346 -28.79 -1.40 17.64
C LEU A 346 -29.40 -0.47 16.56
N ARG A 347 -29.57 0.83 16.87
CA ARG A 347 -30.09 1.78 15.88
C ARG A 347 -29.04 2.10 14.83
N LEU A 348 -27.77 2.22 15.23
CA LEU A 348 -26.66 2.36 14.31
C LEU A 348 -26.55 1.13 13.41
N VAL A 349 -26.57 -0.08 13.96
CA VAL A 349 -26.50 -1.32 13.16
C VAL A 349 -27.63 -1.37 12.14
N ARG A 350 -28.88 -1.09 12.55
CA ARG A 350 -30.03 -1.08 11.61
C ARG A 350 -29.86 -0.09 10.46
N ARG A 351 -29.40 1.13 10.74
CA ARG A 351 -29.16 2.16 9.70
C ARG A 351 -27.98 1.76 8.81
N CYS A 352 -26.90 1.27 9.40
CA CYS A 352 -25.70 0.89 8.67
C CYS A 352 -25.96 -0.30 7.73
N VAL A 353 -26.63 -1.36 8.20
CA VAL A 353 -26.98 -2.52 7.37
C VAL A 353 -27.85 -2.12 6.17
N ALA A 354 -28.76 -1.16 6.33
CA ALA A 354 -29.51 -0.61 5.21
C ALA A 354 -28.60 0.06 4.17
N VAL A 355 -27.67 0.92 4.62
CA VAL A 355 -26.68 1.56 3.74
C VAL A 355 -25.79 0.54 3.03
N LEU A 356 -25.32 -0.50 3.72
CA LEU A 356 -24.49 -1.55 3.12
C LEU A 356 -25.24 -2.37 2.07
N ILE A 357 -26.52 -2.65 2.30
CA ILE A 357 -27.36 -3.37 1.31
C ILE A 357 -27.60 -2.49 0.09
N ASP A 358 -27.94 -1.22 0.26
CA ASP A 358 -28.15 -0.29 -0.85
C ASP A 358 -26.87 -0.10 -1.67
N ALA A 359 -25.72 0.03 -1.01
CA ALA A 359 -24.41 0.10 -1.65
C ALA A 359 -24.07 -1.18 -2.44
N ALA A 360 -24.39 -2.36 -1.89
CA ALA A 360 -24.17 -3.63 -2.56
C ALA A 360 -25.06 -3.79 -3.80
N ILE A 361 -26.34 -3.39 -3.70
CA ILE A 361 -27.27 -3.36 -4.84
C ILE A 361 -26.72 -2.46 -5.95
N LEU A 362 -26.27 -1.26 -5.60
CA LEU A 362 -25.73 -0.29 -6.56
C LEU A 362 -24.47 -0.81 -7.27
N ALA A 363 -23.60 -1.51 -6.53
CA ALA A 363 -22.38 -2.09 -7.08
C ALA A 363 -22.66 -3.20 -8.10
N ILE A 364 -23.64 -4.09 -7.81
CA ILE A 364 -24.10 -5.11 -8.77
C ILE A 364 -24.55 -4.48 -10.09
N GLU A 365 -25.25 -3.35 -10.03
CA GLU A 365 -25.77 -2.66 -11.23
C GLU A 365 -24.70 -1.95 -12.05
N LYS A 366 -23.67 -1.40 -11.39
CA LYS A 366 -22.72 -0.45 -12.02
C LYS A 366 -21.31 -0.99 -12.24
N ALA A 367 -20.85 -1.95 -11.43
CA ALA A 367 -19.46 -2.42 -11.44
C ALA A 367 -19.35 -3.91 -11.02
N PRO A 368 -19.96 -4.84 -11.77
CA PRO A 368 -20.09 -6.25 -11.39
C PRO A 368 -18.76 -7.02 -11.23
N ASP A 369 -17.69 -6.57 -11.89
CA ASP A 369 -16.43 -7.33 -12.03
C ASP A 369 -15.28 -6.79 -11.15
N GLU A 370 -15.43 -5.63 -10.50
CA GLU A 370 -14.34 -4.96 -9.76
C GLU A 370 -14.34 -5.24 -8.26
N PHE A 371 -15.52 -5.44 -7.67
CA PHE A 371 -15.71 -5.63 -6.23
C PHE A 371 -17.00 -6.43 -5.98
N ASP A 372 -16.92 -7.43 -5.10
CA ASP A 372 -18.06 -8.27 -4.73
C ASP A 372 -18.54 -7.93 -3.30
N PRO A 373 -19.30 -6.84 -3.10
CA PRO A 373 -19.78 -6.45 -1.78
C PRO A 373 -20.73 -7.48 -1.17
N VAL A 374 -21.44 -8.24 -2.01
CA VAL A 374 -22.39 -9.24 -1.52
C VAL A 374 -21.64 -10.39 -0.88
N ALA A 375 -20.56 -10.87 -1.50
CA ALA A 375 -19.72 -11.91 -0.91
C ALA A 375 -19.16 -11.52 0.47
N LEU A 376 -18.87 -10.23 0.70
CA LEU A 376 -18.40 -9.72 1.99
C LEU A 376 -19.52 -9.58 3.04
N LEU A 377 -20.73 -9.20 2.62
CA LEU A 377 -21.86 -9.01 3.53
C LEU A 377 -22.60 -10.30 3.87
N LEU A 378 -22.62 -11.27 2.94
CA LEU A 378 -23.38 -12.51 3.05
C LEU A 378 -23.09 -13.32 4.34
N PRO A 379 -21.83 -13.48 4.80
CA PRO A 379 -21.53 -14.19 6.04
C PRO A 379 -22.21 -13.58 7.28
N SER A 380 -22.46 -12.27 7.25
CA SER A 380 -23.03 -11.52 8.38
C SER A 380 -24.56 -11.58 8.43
N LEU A 381 -25.24 -11.79 7.30
CA LEU A 381 -26.71 -11.70 7.21
C LEU A 381 -27.48 -12.61 8.20
N PRO A 382 -27.09 -13.88 8.43
CA PRO A 382 -27.81 -14.75 9.36
C PRO A 382 -27.84 -14.21 10.80
N GLN A 383 -26.81 -13.49 11.21
CA GLN A 383 -26.69 -12.89 12.55
C GLN A 383 -27.49 -11.58 12.67
N LEU A 384 -27.83 -10.98 11.52
CA LEU A 384 -28.46 -9.66 11.42
C LEU A 384 -29.97 -9.72 11.18
N THR A 385 -30.60 -10.90 11.25
CA THR A 385 -32.02 -11.12 10.93
C THR A 385 -33.01 -10.12 11.55
N HIS A 386 -32.72 -9.64 12.77
CA HIS A 386 -33.54 -8.69 13.52
C HIS A 386 -33.43 -7.22 13.05
N VAL A 387 -32.50 -6.91 12.15
CA VAL A 387 -32.23 -5.57 11.60
C VAL A 387 -32.24 -5.50 10.08
N LEU A 388 -32.45 -6.61 9.38
CA LEU A 388 -32.45 -6.64 7.91
C LEU A 388 -33.55 -5.72 7.34
N PRO A 389 -33.22 -4.86 6.36
CA PRO A 389 -34.20 -4.05 5.64
C PRO A 389 -34.95 -4.89 4.60
N ASN A 390 -36.10 -4.39 4.13
CA ASN A 390 -36.88 -5.04 3.07
C ASN A 390 -36.11 -5.20 1.75
N ALA A 391 -35.10 -4.35 1.49
CA ALA A 391 -34.25 -4.43 0.30
C ALA A 391 -33.37 -5.69 0.25
N THR A 392 -33.24 -6.43 1.37
CA THR A 392 -32.35 -7.61 1.49
C THR A 392 -32.72 -8.69 0.48
N LEU A 393 -34.00 -8.99 0.26
CA LEU A 393 -34.36 -10.02 -0.71
C LEU A 393 -33.98 -9.60 -2.13
N SER A 394 -34.24 -8.34 -2.48
CA SER A 394 -33.91 -7.81 -3.81
C SER A 394 -32.40 -7.88 -4.06
N LEU A 395 -31.57 -7.58 -3.05
CA LEU A 395 -30.12 -7.79 -3.12
C LEU A 395 -29.77 -9.24 -3.46
N LEU A 396 -30.28 -10.19 -2.69
CA LEU A 396 -29.92 -11.59 -2.86
C LEU A 396 -30.38 -12.15 -4.21
N LEU A 397 -31.62 -11.83 -4.64
CA LEU A 397 -32.12 -12.25 -5.95
C LEU A 397 -31.28 -11.68 -7.10
N ARG A 398 -30.87 -10.42 -7.02
CA ARG A 398 -29.99 -9.79 -8.02
C ARG A 398 -28.62 -10.45 -8.06
N TYR A 399 -28.05 -10.76 -6.89
CA TYR A 399 -26.75 -11.41 -6.80
C TYR A 399 -26.78 -12.81 -7.42
N VAL A 400 -27.79 -13.62 -7.13
CA VAL A 400 -27.93 -14.96 -7.73
C VAL A 400 -28.11 -14.84 -9.26
N LYS A 401 -28.94 -13.90 -9.73
CA LYS A 401 -29.13 -13.63 -11.18
C LYS A 401 -27.83 -13.26 -11.89
N GLN A 402 -26.95 -12.50 -11.22
CA GLN A 402 -25.68 -12.05 -11.77
C GLN A 402 -24.64 -13.18 -11.84
N LYS A 403 -24.50 -13.96 -10.76
CA LYS A 403 -23.44 -14.97 -10.63
C LYS A 403 -23.77 -16.30 -11.32
N TRP A 404 -25.05 -16.67 -11.45
CA TRP A 404 -25.47 -17.94 -12.05
C TRP A 404 -26.42 -17.72 -13.23
N PRO A 405 -25.90 -17.71 -14.47
CA PRO A 405 -26.70 -17.83 -15.68
C PRO A 405 -27.53 -19.12 -15.66
N THR A 406 -28.62 -19.14 -16.42
CA THR A 406 -29.76 -20.08 -16.35
C THR A 406 -29.43 -21.59 -16.31
N SER A 407 -28.21 -22.01 -16.65
CA SER A 407 -27.79 -23.43 -16.73
C SER A 407 -27.29 -24.05 -15.41
N GLU A 408 -26.95 -23.26 -14.39
CA GLU A 408 -26.36 -23.75 -13.11
C GLU A 408 -27.17 -23.33 -11.87
N ARG A 409 -28.44 -22.93 -12.06
CA ARG A 409 -29.25 -22.29 -11.00
C ARG A 409 -29.70 -23.20 -9.86
N THR A 410 -29.88 -24.50 -10.05
CA THR A 410 -30.57 -25.35 -9.06
C THR A 410 -29.85 -25.42 -7.72
N ASP A 411 -28.54 -25.67 -7.73
CA ASP A 411 -27.76 -25.83 -6.48
C ASP A 411 -27.61 -24.48 -5.74
N ALA A 412 -27.44 -23.38 -6.48
CA ALA A 412 -27.33 -22.03 -5.92
C ALA A 412 -28.68 -21.50 -5.40
N VAL A 413 -29.80 -21.89 -6.02
CA VAL A 413 -31.15 -21.62 -5.54
C VAL A 413 -31.42 -22.42 -4.27
N ASP A 414 -30.99 -23.66 -4.19
CA ASP A 414 -31.13 -24.49 -2.98
C ASP A 414 -30.34 -23.90 -1.80
N ASP A 415 -29.09 -23.48 -2.00
CA ASP A 415 -28.29 -22.77 -0.99
C ASP A 415 -28.94 -21.44 -0.57
N PHE A 416 -29.47 -20.68 -1.53
CA PHE A 416 -30.18 -19.44 -1.28
C PHE A 416 -31.48 -19.67 -0.49
N VAL A 417 -32.26 -20.70 -0.84
CA VAL A 417 -33.46 -21.12 -0.11
C VAL A 417 -33.11 -21.56 1.30
N ASP A 418 -32.00 -22.28 1.48
CA ASP A 418 -31.49 -22.67 2.80
C ASP A 418 -31.08 -21.46 3.65
N VAL A 419 -30.44 -20.45 3.05
CA VAL A 419 -30.11 -19.19 3.73
C VAL A 419 -31.37 -18.43 4.13
N VAL A 420 -32.34 -18.28 3.22
CA VAL A 420 -33.63 -17.64 3.50
C VAL A 420 -34.42 -18.42 4.56
N ALA A 421 -34.39 -19.76 4.51
CA ALA A 421 -35.04 -20.64 5.47
C ALA A 421 -34.37 -20.60 6.85
N LYS A 422 -33.05 -20.39 6.94
CA LYS A 422 -32.35 -20.12 8.21
C LYS A 422 -32.69 -18.74 8.78
N MET A 423 -33.09 -17.80 7.92
CA MET A 423 -33.51 -16.44 8.31
C MET A 423 -35.00 -16.34 8.71
N ASN A 424 -35.72 -17.46 8.83
CA ASN A 424 -37.15 -17.49 9.15
C ASN A 424 -37.43 -16.92 10.56
N GLY A 425 -37.65 -15.61 10.64
CA GLY A 425 -37.79 -14.89 11.90
C GLY A 425 -37.98 -13.39 11.75
N ARG A 426 -39.18 -12.99 11.29
CA ARG A 426 -39.82 -11.66 11.42
C ARG A 426 -39.23 -10.48 10.63
N GLY A 427 -40.02 -9.98 9.66
CA GLY A 427 -40.19 -8.54 9.42
C GLY A 427 -39.68 -7.96 8.10
N TRP A 428 -38.74 -8.62 7.42
CA TRP A 428 -38.07 -8.07 6.22
C TRP A 428 -38.58 -8.64 4.88
N LEU A 429 -39.43 -9.66 4.90
CA LEU A 429 -40.08 -10.24 3.72
C LEU A 429 -41.49 -9.64 3.55
N GLN A 430 -41.74 -8.92 2.46
CA GLN A 430 -43.08 -8.50 2.04
C GLN A 430 -43.69 -9.46 1.02
N GLN A 431 -45.01 -9.40 0.84
CA GLN A 431 -45.73 -10.29 -0.08
C GLN A 431 -45.28 -10.16 -1.55
N LYS A 432 -44.84 -8.97 -1.97
CA LYS A 432 -44.22 -8.74 -3.30
C LYS A 432 -42.89 -9.49 -3.47
N ASP A 433 -42.15 -9.66 -2.37
CA ASP A 433 -40.84 -10.30 -2.36
C ASP A 433 -41.01 -11.82 -2.52
N VAL A 434 -42.10 -12.38 -1.98
CA VAL A 434 -42.51 -13.78 -2.21
C VAL A 434 -42.92 -14.04 -3.67
N VAL A 435 -43.57 -13.07 -4.33
CA VAL A 435 -43.93 -13.17 -5.75
C VAL A 435 -42.67 -13.13 -6.63
N GLU A 436 -41.74 -12.20 -6.36
CA GLU A 436 -40.48 -12.12 -7.10
C GLU A 436 -39.60 -13.38 -6.92
N LEU A 437 -39.66 -13.99 -5.73
CA LEU A 437 -39.01 -15.27 -5.44
C LEU A 437 -39.70 -16.44 -6.17
N ALA A 438 -41.03 -16.44 -6.26
CA ALA A 438 -41.79 -17.44 -7.01
C ALA A 438 -41.51 -17.33 -8.52
N GLU A 439 -41.50 -16.12 -9.08
CA GLU A 439 -41.13 -15.85 -10.48
C GLU A 439 -39.66 -16.17 -10.80
N PHE A 440 -38.79 -16.23 -9.79
CA PHE A 440 -37.39 -16.60 -9.95
C PHE A 440 -37.15 -18.12 -9.94
N VAL A 441 -38.00 -18.86 -9.22
CA VAL A 441 -37.95 -20.32 -9.08
C VAL A 441 -38.68 -21.02 -10.24
N GLU A 442 -39.72 -20.40 -10.80
CA GLU A 442 -40.36 -20.79 -12.08
C GLU A 442 -39.48 -20.45 -13.30
#